data_AF-A0A1X6WQJ6-F1
#
_entry.id   AF-A0A1X6WQJ6-F1
#
_cell.length_a   1.000
_cell.length_b   1.000
_cell.length_c   1.000
_cell.angle_alpha   90.00
_cell.angle_beta   90.00
_cell.angle_gamma   90.00
#
_symmetry.space_group_name_H-M   'P 1'
#
loop_
_entity.id
_entity.type
_entity.pdbx_description
1 polymer ?
#
loop_
_entity_poly.entity_id
_entity_poly.type
_entity_poly.pdbx_seq_one_letter_code
_entity_poly.pdbx_strand_id
1 'polypeptide(L)'
;MRFVIDGDGSPVKNEVIQLAKEFNLPVLIVTSVDHFTNKEYPAFVSFIYVDKGADGADYRIVKEIQEGDIVITQDYGLASLLISKKVRIFHHSGKEYLPETIDTLLTQRYIGGQLRKAGKRTKGPKAFTQSDRDHFTKIMTNVIQKNTKTN
;
A
#
# COMPACT_ATOMS: atom_id res chain seq x y z
N MET A 1 5.48 -11.57 9.77
CA MET A 1 5.60 -10.78 8.53
C MET A 1 4.55 -11.26 7.54
N ARG A 2 3.66 -10.38 7.12
CA ARG A 2 2.75 -10.58 5.98
C ARG A 2 2.68 -9.29 5.14
N PHE A 3 2.08 -9.38 3.96
CA PHE A 3 1.67 -8.19 3.22
C PHE A 3 0.29 -7.72 3.67
N VAL A 4 0.13 -6.42 3.86
CA VAL A 4 -1.16 -5.76 4.04
C VAL A 4 -1.33 -4.74 2.92
N ILE A 5 -2.37 -4.88 2.11
CA ILE A 5 -2.61 -4.01 0.96
C ILE A 5 -3.85 -3.16 1.23
N ASP A 6 -3.67 -1.85 1.11
CA ASP A 6 -4.76 -0.92 0.86
C ASP A 6 -5.31 -1.17 -0.56
N GLY A 7 -6.43 -1.88 -0.61
CA GLY A 7 -6.97 -2.49 -1.82
C GLY A 7 -7.66 -1.50 -2.76
N ASP A 8 -7.99 -0.31 -2.26
CA ASP A 8 -8.67 0.74 -3.00
C ASP A 8 -7.69 1.41 -3.97
N GLY A 9 -7.75 0.98 -5.23
CA GLY A 9 -6.92 1.56 -6.30
C GLY A 9 -5.44 1.17 -6.29
N SER A 10 -5.02 0.14 -5.54
CA SER A 10 -3.65 -0.37 -5.64
C SER A 10 -3.40 -1.06 -6.99
N PRO A 11 -2.44 -0.58 -7.82
CA PRO A 11 -2.18 -1.16 -9.13
C PRO A 11 -1.33 -2.43 -9.04
N VAL A 12 -0.73 -2.73 -7.89
CA VAL A 12 0.29 -3.79 -7.71
C VAL A 12 -0.22 -5.03 -6.95
N LYS A 13 -1.54 -5.23 -6.87
CA LYS A 13 -2.14 -6.35 -6.12
C LYS A 13 -1.64 -7.72 -6.60
N ASN A 14 -1.54 -7.92 -7.92
CA ASN A 14 -1.12 -9.20 -8.48
C ASN A 14 0.36 -9.48 -8.21
N GLU A 15 1.21 -8.46 -8.33
CA GLU A 15 2.65 -8.52 -8.08
C GLU A 15 2.90 -8.89 -6.61
N VAL A 16 2.17 -8.29 -5.67
CA VAL A 16 2.27 -8.63 -4.25
C VAL A 16 1.82 -10.08 -4.00
N ILE A 17 0.71 -10.52 -4.59
CA ILE A 17 0.22 -11.92 -4.43
C ILE A 17 1.24 -12.92 -4.98
N GLN A 18 1.87 -12.62 -6.12
CA GLN A 18 2.90 -13.48 -6.70
C GLN A 18 4.13 -13.57 -5.81
N LEU A 19 4.66 -12.43 -5.34
CA LEU A 19 5.78 -12.40 -4.41
C LEU A 19 5.45 -13.14 -3.11
N ALA A 20 4.27 -12.91 -2.55
CA ALA A 20 3.82 -13.57 -1.34
C ALA A 20 3.78 -15.11 -1.51
N LYS A 21 3.38 -15.60 -2.68
CA LYS A 21 3.46 -17.03 -3.02
C LYS A 21 4.90 -17.55 -3.00
N GLU A 22 5.82 -16.83 -3.66
CA GLU A 22 7.24 -17.22 -3.76
C GLU A 22 7.94 -17.28 -2.40
N PHE A 23 7.59 -16.36 -1.50
CA PHE A 23 8.17 -16.27 -0.15
C PHE A 23 7.31 -16.91 0.94
N ASN A 24 6.22 -17.59 0.58
CA ASN A 24 5.26 -18.22 1.50
C ASN A 24 4.76 -17.27 2.61
N LEU A 25 4.44 -16.03 2.23
CA LEU A 25 3.93 -14.99 3.12
C LEU A 25 2.40 -14.85 2.97
N PRO A 26 1.66 -14.64 4.07
CA PRO A 26 0.26 -14.29 3.98
C PRO A 26 0.05 -12.92 3.32
N VAL A 27 -1.12 -12.73 2.72
CA VAL A 27 -1.59 -11.43 2.20
C VAL A 27 -2.95 -11.11 2.83
N LEU A 28 -3.06 -9.91 3.38
CA LEU A 28 -4.33 -9.31 3.77
C LEU A 28 -4.63 -8.13 2.85
N ILE A 29 -5.79 -8.13 2.20
CA ILE A 29 -6.26 -7.01 1.39
C ILE A 29 -7.46 -6.39 2.10
N VAL A 30 -7.35 -5.11 2.44
CA VAL A 30 -8.45 -4.34 3.03
C VAL A 30 -9.01 -3.42 1.95
N THR A 31 -10.29 -3.50 1.64
CA THR A 31 -10.88 -2.75 0.51
C THR A 31 -12.37 -2.47 0.74
N SER A 32 -12.88 -1.42 0.12
CA SER A 32 -14.32 -1.12 0.14
C SER A 32 -15.16 -2.25 -0.48
N VAL A 33 -16.37 -2.45 0.02
CA VAL A 33 -17.40 -3.29 -0.63
C VAL A 33 -17.69 -2.90 -2.08
N ASP A 34 -17.43 -1.64 -2.48
CA ASP A 34 -17.54 -1.19 -3.88
C ASP A 34 -16.54 -1.93 -4.81
N HIS A 35 -15.46 -2.48 -4.26
CA HIS A 35 -14.45 -3.29 -4.96
C HIS A 35 -14.61 -4.79 -4.72
N PHE A 36 -15.79 -5.24 -4.27
CA PHE A 36 -16.07 -6.65 -4.05
C PHE A 36 -15.86 -7.49 -5.32
N THR A 37 -15.38 -8.72 -5.13
CA THR A 37 -15.08 -9.64 -6.24
C THR A 37 -15.44 -11.07 -5.88
N ASN A 38 -16.02 -11.80 -6.83
CA ASN A 38 -16.27 -13.24 -6.74
C ASN A 38 -15.07 -14.08 -7.24
N LYS A 39 -13.94 -13.44 -7.55
CA LYS A 39 -12.74 -14.14 -8.01
C LYS A 39 -12.21 -15.01 -6.87
N GLU A 40 -11.90 -16.26 -7.18
CA GLU A 40 -11.19 -17.13 -6.25
C GLU A 40 -9.73 -16.68 -6.13
N TYR A 41 -9.28 -16.53 -4.88
CA TYR A 41 -7.89 -16.23 -4.55
C TYR A 41 -7.23 -17.43 -3.86
N PRO A 42 -5.90 -17.56 -3.95
CA PRO A 42 -5.16 -18.58 -3.21
C PRO A 42 -5.44 -18.49 -1.71
N ALA A 43 -5.35 -19.62 -1.00
CA ALA A 43 -5.66 -19.72 0.43
C ALA A 43 -4.82 -18.80 1.35
N PHE A 44 -3.64 -18.35 0.90
CA PHE A 44 -2.80 -17.41 1.65
C PHE A 44 -3.24 -15.94 1.50
N VAL A 45 -4.26 -15.66 0.68
CA VAL A 45 -4.83 -14.32 0.47
C VAL A 45 -6.17 -14.22 1.18
N SER A 46 -6.29 -13.22 2.05
CA SER A 46 -7.50 -12.92 2.81
C SER A 46 -7.99 -11.51 2.50
N PHE A 47 -9.31 -11.31 2.58
CA PHE A 47 -9.94 -10.02 2.36
C PHE A 47 -10.68 -9.56 3.60
N ILE A 48 -10.61 -8.26 3.84
CA ILE A 48 -11.52 -7.57 4.75
C ILE A 48 -12.24 -6.51 3.93
N TYR A 49 -13.55 -6.69 3.78
CA TYR A 49 -14.41 -5.69 3.18
C TYR A 49 -14.91 -4.73 4.24
N VAL A 50 -14.83 -3.44 3.94
CA VAL A 50 -15.35 -2.37 4.80
C VAL A 50 -16.52 -1.68 4.13
N ASP A 51 -17.47 -1.22 4.94
CA ASP A 51 -18.62 -0.46 4.45
C ASP A 51 -18.19 0.83 3.74
N LYS A 52 -19.08 1.31 2.88
CA LYS A 52 -18.87 2.54 2.13
C LYS A 52 -18.82 3.74 3.08
N GLY A 53 -17.65 4.37 3.17
CA GLY A 53 -17.44 5.56 3.99
C GLY A 53 -16.01 6.07 3.87
N ALA A 54 -15.81 7.34 4.22
CA ALA A 54 -14.45 7.89 4.32
C ALA A 54 -13.67 7.10 5.38
N ASP A 55 -12.42 6.75 5.06
CA ASP A 55 -11.40 6.22 5.97
C ASP A 55 -11.69 4.83 6.60
N GLY A 56 -12.72 4.10 6.14
CA GLY A 56 -13.05 2.77 6.66
C GLY A 56 -11.92 1.75 6.47
N ALA A 57 -11.29 1.77 5.29
CA ALA A 57 -10.18 0.88 4.96
C ALA A 57 -8.94 1.24 5.79
N ASP A 58 -8.61 2.53 5.88
CA ASP A 58 -7.51 3.06 6.67
C ASP A 58 -7.61 2.66 8.14
N TYR A 59 -8.76 2.91 8.77
CA TYR A 59 -8.99 2.53 10.17
C TYR A 59 -8.85 1.02 10.37
N ARG A 60 -9.37 0.24 9.43
CA ARG A 60 -9.29 -1.21 9.51
C ARG A 60 -7.85 -1.70 9.36
N ILE A 61 -7.06 -1.15 8.43
CA ILE A 61 -5.63 -1.45 8.31
C ILE A 61 -4.92 -1.12 9.62
N VAL A 62 -5.12 0.07 10.18
CA VAL A 62 -4.52 0.49 11.46
C VAL A 62 -4.79 -0.49 12.60
N LYS A 63 -5.99 -1.09 12.62
CA LYS A 63 -6.40 -2.09 13.61
C LYS A 63 -5.78 -3.47 13.38
N GLU A 64 -5.63 -3.87 12.12
CA GLU A 64 -5.22 -5.22 11.76
C GLU A 64 -3.70 -5.41 11.73
N ILE A 65 -2.93 -4.37 11.39
CA ILE A 65 -1.48 -4.50 11.21
C ILE A 65 -0.75 -4.96 12.47
N GLN A 66 0.32 -5.72 12.26
CA GLN A 66 1.21 -6.21 13.31
C GLN A 66 2.65 -5.76 13.06
N GLU A 67 3.47 -5.73 14.12
CA GLU A 67 4.91 -5.43 14.01
C GLU A 67 5.57 -6.36 12.98
N GLY A 68 6.38 -5.77 12.08
CA GLY A 68 7.03 -6.51 11.00
C GLY A 68 6.16 -6.79 9.76
N ASP A 69 4.92 -6.30 9.70
CA ASP A 69 4.13 -6.30 8.46
C ASP A 69 4.72 -5.34 7.42
N ILE A 70 4.51 -5.67 6.14
CA ILE A 70 4.78 -4.80 5.01
C ILE A 70 3.44 -4.28 4.49
N VAL A 71 3.23 -2.96 4.59
CA VAL A 71 2.01 -2.30 4.15
C VAL A 71 2.21 -1.64 2.79
N ILE A 72 1.30 -1.85 1.86
CA ILE A 72 1.30 -1.20 0.54
C ILE A 72 0.13 -0.21 0.48
N THR A 73 0.43 1.10 0.39
CA THR A 73 -0.59 2.15 0.26
C THR A 73 -0.05 3.38 -0.50
N GLN A 74 -0.96 4.07 -1.18
CA GLN A 74 -0.70 5.37 -1.81
C GLN A 74 -1.08 6.55 -0.93
N ASP A 75 -1.81 6.31 0.15
CA ASP A 75 -2.29 7.39 0.99
C ASP A 75 -1.22 7.79 2.00
N TYR A 76 -0.75 9.03 1.90
CA TYR A 76 0.25 9.58 2.81
C TYR A 76 -0.31 9.79 4.21
N GLY A 77 -1.62 10.05 4.34
CA GLY A 77 -2.33 10.09 5.61
C GLY A 77 -2.30 8.73 6.30
N LEU A 78 -2.72 7.66 5.62
CA LEU A 78 -2.61 6.30 6.17
C LEU A 78 -1.15 5.97 6.51
N ALA A 79 -0.20 6.21 5.60
CA ALA A 79 1.21 5.96 5.86
C ALA A 79 1.72 6.70 7.13
N SER A 80 1.28 7.94 7.36
CA SER A 80 1.64 8.70 8.56
C SER A 80 1.10 8.09 9.85
N LEU A 81 -0.10 7.48 9.83
CA LEU A 81 -0.67 6.79 10.99
C LEU A 81 0.06 5.48 11.33
N LEU A 82 0.69 4.88 10.33
CA LEU A 82 1.37 3.59 10.45
C LEU A 82 2.87 3.73 10.76
N ILE A 83 3.48 4.90 10.50
CA ILE A 83 4.94 5.09 10.53
C ILE A 83 5.58 4.76 11.89
N SER A 84 4.84 4.93 12.98
CA SER A 84 5.28 4.64 14.35
C SER A 84 5.00 3.22 14.83
N LYS A 85 4.36 2.38 14.01
CA LYS A 85 3.87 1.04 14.40
C LYS A 85 4.82 -0.11 14.08
N LYS A 86 6.10 0.19 13.82
CA LYS A 86 7.15 -0.79 13.49
C LYS A 86 6.77 -1.71 12.32
N VAL A 87 6.06 -1.15 11.35
CA VAL A 87 5.78 -1.75 10.05
C VAL A 87 6.60 -1.03 9.00
N ARG A 88 6.83 -1.70 7.86
CA ARG A 88 7.44 -1.04 6.69
C ARG A 88 6.34 -0.71 5.71
N ILE A 89 6.33 0.51 5.19
CA ILE A 89 5.21 1.03 4.39
C ILE A 89 5.75 1.47 3.04
N PHE A 90 5.13 1.00 1.96
CA PHE A 90 5.59 1.27 0.61
C PHE A 90 4.49 1.84 -0.26
N HIS A 91 4.88 2.80 -1.09
CA HIS A 91 4.12 3.22 -2.25
C HIS A 91 4.21 2.15 -3.35
N HIS A 92 3.23 2.06 -4.25
CA HIS A 92 3.25 1.11 -5.37
C HIS A 92 4.42 1.31 -6.35
N SER A 93 5.12 2.44 -6.26
CA SER A 93 6.35 2.69 -7.02
C SER A 93 7.59 2.03 -6.40
N GLY A 94 7.43 1.35 -5.26
CA GLY A 94 8.54 0.75 -4.49
C GLY A 94 9.23 1.72 -3.54
N LYS A 95 8.79 3.00 -3.47
CA LYS A 95 9.33 3.95 -2.50
C LYS A 95 8.84 3.60 -1.10
N GLU A 96 9.76 3.45 -0.15
CA GLU A 96 9.44 3.31 1.26
C GLU A 96 9.09 4.67 1.86
N TYR A 97 8.05 4.73 2.68
CA TYR A 97 7.77 5.88 3.52
C TYR A 97 8.61 5.80 4.77
N LEU A 98 9.32 6.90 5.06
CA LEU A 98 10.23 7.00 6.19
C LEU A 98 9.80 8.15 7.10
N PRO A 99 9.97 8.04 8.44
CA PRO A 99 9.62 9.09 9.40
C PRO A 99 10.15 10.48 9.00
N GLU A 100 11.37 10.55 8.50
CA GLU A 100 12.04 11.78 8.09
C GLU A 100 11.45 12.44 6.84
N THR A 101 10.63 11.73 6.05
CA THR A 101 10.09 12.25 4.78
C THR A 101 8.57 12.39 4.76
N ILE A 102 7.85 11.77 5.71
CA ILE A 102 6.38 11.68 5.64
C ILE A 102 5.70 13.04 5.75
N ASP A 103 6.19 13.94 6.61
CA ASP A 103 5.63 15.29 6.77
C ASP A 103 5.77 16.14 5.50
N THR A 104 6.89 15.97 4.79
CA THR A 104 7.11 16.64 3.50
C THR A 104 6.11 16.14 2.46
N LEU A 105 5.85 14.84 2.41
CA LEU A 105 4.88 14.24 1.48
C LEU A 105 3.45 14.71 1.79
N LEU A 106 3.06 14.75 3.06
CA LEU A 106 1.77 15.29 3.50
C LEU A 106 1.61 16.77 3.09
N THR A 107 2.65 17.58 3.32
CA THR A 107 2.67 18.99 2.93
C THR A 107 2.51 19.17 1.42
N GLN A 108 3.22 18.37 0.62
CA GLN A 108 3.10 18.40 -0.84
C GLN A 108 1.69 18.02 -1.31
N ARG A 109 1.07 16.98 -0.70
CA ARG A 109 -0.32 16.60 -1.00
C ARG A 109 -1.28 17.74 -0.68
N TYR A 110 -1.12 18.38 0.47
CA TYR A 110 -1.94 19.53 0.88
C TYR A 110 -1.82 20.69 -0.12
N ILE A 111 -0.59 21.13 -0.42
CA ILE A 111 -0.34 22.21 -1.39
C ILE A 111 -0.95 21.88 -2.76
N GLY A 112 -0.74 20.67 -3.25
CA GLY A 112 -1.34 20.22 -4.51
C GLY A 112 -2.88 20.26 -4.49
N GLY A 113 -3.50 19.92 -3.36
CA GLY A 113 -4.93 20.06 -3.14
C GLY A 113 -5.40 21.51 -3.19
N GLN A 114 -4.68 22.42 -2.52
CA GLN A 114 -5.00 23.85 -2.52
C GLN A 114 -4.88 24.46 -3.92
N LEU A 115 -3.86 24.07 -4.70
CA LEU A 115 -3.71 24.52 -6.09
C LEU A 115 -4.87 24.09 -6.98
N ARG A 116 -5.35 22.85 -6.83
CA ARG A 116 -6.53 22.35 -7.57
C ARG A 116 -7.80 23.11 -7.18
N LYS A 117 -8.03 23.37 -5.89
CA LYS A 117 -9.16 24.18 -5.41
C LYS A 117 -9.13 25.61 -5.94
N ALA A 118 -7.93 26.17 -6.11
CA ALA A 118 -7.72 27.49 -6.73
C ALA A 118 -7.84 27.48 -8.27
N GLY A 119 -8.32 26.39 -8.88
CA GLY A 119 -8.56 26.28 -10.32
C GLY A 119 -7.31 26.06 -11.17
N LYS A 120 -6.12 25.84 -10.57
CA LYS A 120 -4.91 25.55 -11.35
C LYS A 120 -4.99 24.14 -11.93
N ARG A 121 -4.80 24.03 -13.25
CA ARG A 121 -4.73 22.73 -13.94
C ARG A 121 -3.44 22.01 -13.55
N THR A 122 -3.58 20.85 -12.93
CA THR A 122 -2.50 19.90 -12.70
C THR A 122 -2.66 18.71 -13.64
N LYS A 123 -1.56 18.21 -14.22
CA LYS A 123 -1.60 16.94 -14.96
C LYS A 123 -1.94 15.81 -13.99
N GLY A 124 -2.85 14.91 -14.39
CA GLY A 124 -3.14 13.69 -13.63
C GLY A 124 -1.91 12.76 -13.55
N PRO A 125 -1.96 11.74 -12.68
CA PRO A 125 -0.90 10.73 -12.62
C PRO A 125 -0.72 10.07 -13.99
N LYS A 126 0.52 9.72 -14.33
CA LYS A 126 0.80 8.94 -15.53
C LYS A 126 0.19 7.54 -15.38
N ALA A 127 -0.14 6.91 -16.51
CA ALA A 127 -0.57 5.51 -16.50
C ALA A 127 0.54 4.63 -15.88
N PHE A 128 0.15 3.67 -15.05
CA PHE A 128 1.07 2.73 -14.41
C PHE A 128 1.49 1.65 -15.42
N THR A 129 2.78 1.57 -15.72
CA THR A 129 3.32 0.76 -16.82
C THR A 129 3.81 -0.61 -16.36
N GLN A 130 4.08 -1.51 -17.30
CA GLN A 130 4.74 -2.79 -16.99
C GLN A 130 6.13 -2.57 -16.38
N SER A 131 6.89 -1.59 -16.87
CA SER A 131 8.19 -1.26 -16.28
C SER A 131 8.09 -0.83 -14.82
N ASP A 132 7.01 -0.14 -14.44
CA ASP A 132 6.78 0.25 -13.04
C ASP A 132 6.45 -0.98 -12.17
N ARG A 133 5.71 -1.95 -12.69
CA ARG A 133 5.39 -3.23 -12.02
C ARG A 133 6.66 -4.05 -11.78
N ASP A 134 7.51 -4.16 -12.80
CA ASP A 134 8.76 -4.91 -12.72
C ASP A 134 9.72 -4.24 -11.72
N HIS A 135 9.77 -2.91 -11.72
CA HIS A 135 10.55 -2.14 -10.76
C HIS A 135 10.07 -2.34 -9.32
N PHE A 136 8.76 -2.23 -9.09
CA PHE A 136 8.15 -2.49 -7.79
C PHE A 136 8.50 -3.90 -7.30
N THR A 137 8.30 -4.91 -8.15
CA THR A 137 8.57 -6.31 -7.84
C THR A 137 10.02 -6.50 -7.41
N LYS A 138 10.98 -5.97 -8.20
CA LYS A 138 12.41 -6.03 -7.88
C LYS A 138 12.74 -5.41 -6.53
N ILE A 139 12.17 -4.25 -6.20
CA ILE A 139 12.40 -3.60 -4.90
C ILE A 139 11.86 -4.50 -3.77
N MET A 140 10.63 -4.97 -3.90
CA MET A 140 9.98 -5.76 -2.86
C MET A 140 10.69 -7.10 -2.63
N THR A 141 11.16 -7.78 -3.69
CA THR A 141 12.00 -8.98 -3.56
C THR A 141 13.22 -8.70 -2.69
N ASN A 142 13.95 -7.61 -2.96
CA ASN A 142 15.14 -7.24 -2.18
C ASN A 142 14.81 -6.92 -0.71
N VAL A 143 13.68 -6.26 -0.47
CA VAL A 143 13.17 -5.94 0.87
C VAL A 143 12.90 -7.21 1.67
N ILE A 144 12.17 -8.16 1.09
CA ILE A 144 11.83 -9.43 1.75
C ILE A 144 13.11 -10.23 2.04
N GLN A 145 14.00 -10.37 1.06
CA GLN A 145 15.25 -11.13 1.21
C GLN A 145 16.16 -10.59 2.30
N LYS A 146 16.24 -9.26 2.46
CA LYS A 146 17.01 -8.66 3.56
C LYS A 146 16.38 -8.94 4.92
N ASN A 147 15.05 -8.88 5.02
CA ASN A 147 14.34 -9.21 6.25
C ASN A 147 14.54 -10.69 6.66
N THR A 148 14.57 -11.63 5.71
CA THR A 148 14.79 -13.06 6.00
C THR A 148 16.21 -13.38 6.45
N LYS A 149 17.22 -12.56 6.09
CA LYS A 149 18.63 -12.77 6.47
C LYS A 149 19.01 -12.17 7.83
N THR A 150 18.11 -11.41 8.46
CA THR A 150 18.38 -10.68 9.72
C THR A 150 17.72 -11.36 10.93
N ASN A 151 17.10 -12.52 10.73
CA ASN A 151 16.65 -13.45 11.77
C ASN A 151 17.55 -14.68 11.80
#